data_AF-A0A0R0IST5-F1
#
_entry.id   AF-A0A0R0IST5-F1
#
_cell.length_a   1.000
_cell.length_b   1.000
_cell.length_c   1.000
_cell.angle_alpha   90.00
_cell.angle_beta   90.00
_cell.angle_gamma   90.00
#
_symmetry.space_group_name_H-M   'P 1'
#
loop_
_entity.id
_entity.type
_entity.pdbx_description
1 polymer ?
#
loop_
_entity_poly.entity_id
_entity_poly.type
_entity_poly.pdbx_seq_one_letter_code
_entity_poly.pdbx_strand_id
1 'polypeptide(L)'
;MKTQRRFFNIPDQTHSPMPKPTQEAAPSAAPVKTLGILKPEGISRYIGNKIEPTMHQHFTTHWEGKKEVKVYPLVKAFTLTLALMNQNARKFEDLYFGIHSVPVNFTGFIYHRALKAAAAIRKKIQFLMPRLEISNIIMGLMNFSHMPIAITQAFMIKHIGQRPAIYQKILSEYADIKKSKGSNAALDWDSRQKLKYTWVVAQETMRLYPTAPGALREAITDITYEGFTIPKGWEVP
;
A
#
# COMPACT_ATOMS: atom_id res chain seq x y z
N MET A 1 4.45 17.38 6.26
CA MET A 1 3.06 17.05 5.80
C MET A 1 2.51 17.86 4.60
N LYS A 2 2.91 19.12 4.40
CA LYS A 2 2.29 20.03 3.41
C LYS A 2 2.31 19.54 1.95
N THR A 3 3.35 18.78 1.55
CA THR A 3 3.49 18.26 0.18
C THR A 3 2.39 17.26 -0.17
N GLN A 4 2.11 16.31 0.73
CA GLN A 4 1.06 15.30 0.57
C GLN A 4 -0.33 15.92 0.49
N ARG A 5 -0.64 16.92 1.34
CA ARG A 5 -1.95 17.58 1.35
C ARG A 5 -2.31 18.19 -0.01
N ARG A 6 -1.34 18.83 -0.68
CA ARG A 6 -1.51 19.40 -2.03
C ARG A 6 -1.85 18.35 -3.09
N PHE A 7 -1.22 17.17 -3.04
CA PHE A 7 -1.52 16.11 -4.01
C PHE A 7 -2.93 15.54 -3.85
N PHE A 8 -3.51 15.55 -2.65
CA PHE A 8 -4.83 14.97 -2.38
C PHE A 8 -5.93 16.01 -2.10
N ASN A 9 -5.70 17.28 -2.44
CA ASN A 9 -6.59 18.42 -2.17
C ASN A 9 -7.14 18.41 -0.73
N ILE A 10 -6.31 18.04 0.24
CA ILE A 10 -6.66 18.09 1.66
C ILE A 10 -6.46 19.55 2.10
N PRO A 11 -7.49 20.22 2.64
CA PRO A 11 -7.34 21.58 3.15
C PRO A 11 -6.21 21.67 4.18
N ASP A 12 -5.45 22.77 4.16
CA ASP A 12 -4.59 23.06 5.29
C ASP A 12 -5.46 23.30 6.52
N GLN A 13 -5.09 22.72 7.66
CA GLN A 13 -5.77 23.01 8.92
C GLN A 13 -5.53 24.49 9.23
N THR A 14 -6.58 25.31 9.17
CA THR A 14 -6.53 26.66 9.68
C THR A 14 -6.39 26.57 11.20
N HIS A 15 -5.38 27.22 11.77
CA HIS A 15 -5.14 27.29 13.21
C HIS A 15 -6.24 28.10 13.92
N SER A 16 -7.47 27.62 13.93
CA SER A 16 -8.46 28.05 14.89
C SER A 16 -8.07 27.46 16.26
N PRO A 17 -8.22 28.21 17.37
CA PRO A 17 -7.94 27.67 18.69
C PRO A 17 -8.86 26.46 18.92
N MET A 18 -8.30 25.24 18.99
CA MET A 18 -9.05 24.12 19.54
C MET A 18 -9.35 24.43 21.01
N PRO A 19 -10.54 24.06 21.53
CA PRO A 19 -10.80 24.11 22.97
C PRO A 19 -9.68 23.39 23.71
N LYS A 20 -9.24 23.92 24.87
CA LYS A 20 -8.27 23.24 25.73
C LYS A 20 -8.72 21.78 25.93
N PRO A 21 -7.85 20.78 25.75
CA PRO A 21 -8.22 19.41 26.06
C PRO A 21 -8.58 19.34 27.54
N THR A 22 -9.85 19.07 27.84
CA THR A 22 -10.25 18.66 29.18
C THR A 22 -9.65 17.27 29.38
N GLN A 23 -9.07 16.97 30.54
CA GLN A 23 -8.46 15.66 30.87
C GLN A 23 -9.48 14.49 30.90
N GLU A 24 -10.64 14.64 30.29
CA GLU A 24 -11.56 13.55 30.02
C GLU A 24 -11.07 12.75 28.82
N ALA A 25 -11.12 11.43 28.96
CA ALA A 25 -10.69 10.45 27.95
C ALA A 25 -11.09 10.92 26.55
N ALA A 26 -10.09 11.08 25.67
CA ALA A 26 -10.29 11.47 24.29
C ALA A 26 -11.45 10.64 23.71
N PRO A 27 -12.50 11.27 23.15
CA PRO A 27 -13.61 10.51 22.59
C PRO A 27 -13.02 9.57 21.57
N SER A 28 -13.24 8.26 21.76
CA SER A 28 -12.82 7.19 20.85
C SER A 28 -12.96 7.70 19.43
N ALA A 29 -11.84 7.88 18.72
CA ALA A 29 -11.85 8.39 17.36
C ALA A 29 -12.92 7.64 16.57
N ALA A 30 -13.87 8.37 15.98
CA ALA A 30 -14.98 7.76 15.26
C ALA A 30 -14.41 6.72 14.28
N PRO A 31 -14.96 5.49 14.24
CA PRO A 31 -14.38 4.43 13.44
C PRO A 31 -14.27 4.91 11.99
N VAL A 32 -13.04 4.89 11.45
CA VAL A 32 -12.80 5.19 10.04
C VAL A 32 -13.71 4.24 9.26
N LYS A 33 -14.71 4.79 8.57
CA LYS A 33 -15.60 3.99 7.71
C LYS A 33 -14.73 3.31 6.66
N THR A 34 -14.37 2.06 6.91
CA THR A 34 -13.60 1.27 5.97
C THR A 34 -14.40 1.20 4.68
N LEU A 35 -13.81 1.55 3.54
CA LEU A 35 -14.49 1.36 2.25
C LEU A 35 -14.98 -0.08 2.18
N GLY A 36 -16.22 -0.32 1.74
CA GLY A 36 -16.81 -1.65 1.73
C GLY A 36 -15.96 -2.70 0.99
N ILE A 37 -15.15 -2.27 0.01
CA ILE A 37 -14.21 -3.12 -0.73
C ILE A 37 -13.08 -3.69 0.14
N LEU A 38 -12.76 -3.04 1.26
CA LEU A 38 -11.72 -3.43 2.21
C LEU A 38 -12.26 -4.28 3.37
N LYS A 39 -13.56 -4.58 3.40
CA LYS A 39 -14.10 -5.58 4.32
C LYS A 39 -13.65 -6.99 3.89
N PRO A 40 -13.57 -7.97 4.82
CA PRO A 40 -13.16 -9.34 4.50
C PRO A 40 -13.84 -9.95 3.27
N GLU A 41 -15.15 -9.73 3.10
CA GLU A 41 -15.92 -10.26 1.96
C GLU A 41 -15.51 -9.56 0.66
N GLY A 42 -15.28 -8.25 0.70
CA GLY A 42 -14.80 -7.46 -0.44
C GLY A 42 -13.40 -7.90 -0.87
N ILE A 43 -12.51 -8.12 0.10
CA ILE A 43 -11.15 -8.64 -0.13
C ILE A 43 -11.22 -10.05 -0.71
N SER A 44 -12.01 -10.95 -0.13
CA SER A 44 -12.14 -12.33 -0.63
C SER A 44 -12.65 -12.38 -2.07
N ARG A 45 -13.65 -11.55 -2.41
CA ARG A 45 -14.15 -11.43 -3.79
C ARG A 45 -13.08 -10.89 -4.74
N TYR A 46 -12.33 -9.87 -4.33
CA TYR A 46 -11.25 -9.31 -5.15
C TYR A 46 -10.12 -10.34 -5.37
N ILE A 47 -9.78 -11.13 -4.35
CA ILE A 47 -8.78 -12.18 -4.49
C ILE A 47 -9.21 -13.21 -5.54
N GLY A 48 -10.39 -13.79 -5.40
CA GLY A 48 -10.87 -14.83 -6.32
C GLY A 48 -11.15 -14.31 -7.73
N ASN A 49 -11.72 -13.11 -7.87
CA ASN A 49 -12.14 -12.59 -9.18
C ASN A 49 -11.02 -11.87 -9.95
N LYS A 50 -9.97 -11.40 -9.27
CA LYS A 50 -8.90 -10.61 -9.90
C LYS A 50 -7.52 -11.15 -9.59
N ILE A 51 -7.15 -11.34 -8.32
CA ILE A 51 -5.78 -11.72 -7.96
C ILE A 51 -5.42 -13.10 -8.50
N GLU A 52 -6.22 -14.13 -8.22
CA GLU A 52 -5.89 -15.51 -8.60
C GLU A 52 -5.79 -15.71 -10.12
N PRO A 53 -6.77 -15.28 -10.95
CA PRO A 53 -6.67 -15.43 -12.40
C PRO A 53 -5.50 -14.63 -12.98
N THR A 54 -5.29 -13.39 -12.51
CA THR A 54 -4.18 -12.54 -12.98
C THR A 54 -2.83 -13.14 -12.59
N MET A 55 -2.72 -13.71 -11.39
CA MET A 55 -1.51 -14.36 -10.90
C MET A 55 -1.18 -15.59 -11.75
N HIS A 56 -2.18 -16.46 -11.99
CA HIS A 56 -1.99 -17.65 -12.81
C HIS A 56 -1.55 -17.28 -14.23
N GLN A 57 -2.25 -16.35 -14.89
CA GLN A 57 -1.88 -15.85 -16.21
C GLN A 57 -0.46 -15.25 -16.22
N HIS A 58 -0.11 -14.45 -15.20
CA HIS A 58 1.21 -13.83 -15.10
C HIS A 58 2.34 -14.87 -14.98
N PHE A 59 2.16 -15.92 -14.17
CA PHE A 59 3.13 -17.00 -14.02
C PHE A 59 3.29 -17.80 -15.33
N THR A 60 2.20 -18.24 -15.93
CA THR A 60 2.24 -18.99 -17.20
C THR A 60 2.89 -18.17 -18.32
N THR A 61 2.61 -16.87 -18.40
CA THR A 61 3.12 -16.03 -19.48
C THR A 61 4.60 -15.68 -19.32
N HIS A 62 5.05 -15.39 -18.09
CA HIS A 62 6.34 -14.74 -17.88
C HIS A 62 7.39 -15.59 -17.13
N TRP A 63 6.97 -16.66 -16.45
CA TRP A 63 7.84 -17.45 -15.58
C TRP A 63 8.01 -18.88 -16.09
N GLU A 64 6.92 -19.52 -16.49
CA GLU A 64 6.91 -20.91 -16.91
C GLU A 64 7.79 -21.13 -18.17
N GLY A 65 8.62 -22.18 -18.15
CA GLY A 65 9.53 -22.52 -19.24
C GLY A 65 10.76 -21.60 -19.39
N LYS A 66 10.96 -20.60 -18.53
CA LYS A 66 12.16 -19.73 -18.56
C LYS A 66 13.26 -20.29 -17.67
N LYS A 67 14.51 -20.29 -18.16
CA LYS A 67 15.70 -20.66 -17.37
C LYS A 67 16.11 -19.57 -16.37
N GLU A 68 15.86 -18.31 -16.72
CA GLU A 68 16.21 -17.14 -15.91
C GLU A 68 15.10 -16.09 -16.04
N VAL A 69 14.77 -15.42 -14.93
CA VAL A 69 13.77 -14.35 -14.88
C VAL A 69 14.25 -13.18 -14.02
N LYS A 70 13.93 -11.96 -14.44
CA LYS A 70 14.14 -10.74 -13.64
C LYS A 70 12.93 -10.52 -12.73
N VAL A 71 13.03 -10.96 -11.49
CA VAL A 71 11.92 -10.97 -10.52
C VAL A 71 11.27 -9.60 -10.32
N TYR A 72 12.04 -8.55 -10.02
CA TYR A 72 11.46 -7.24 -9.66
C TYR A 72 10.62 -6.61 -10.78
N PRO A 73 11.07 -6.54 -12.05
CA PRO A 73 10.23 -6.08 -13.16
C PRO A 73 8.92 -6.86 -13.31
N LEU A 74 8.95 -8.20 -13.17
CA LEU A 74 7.77 -9.04 -13.31
C LEU A 74 6.76 -8.82 -12.17
N VAL A 75 7.24 -8.82 -10.93
CA VAL A 75 6.43 -8.52 -9.74
C VAL A 75 5.83 -7.11 -9.80
N LYS A 76 6.59 -6.12 -10.28
CA LYS A 76 6.09 -4.77 -10.51
C LYS A 76 5.01 -4.73 -11.59
N ALA A 77 5.17 -5.44 -12.69
CA ALA A 77 4.15 -5.53 -13.74
C ALA A 77 2.86 -6.22 -13.24
N PHE A 78 3.00 -7.26 -12.42
CA PHE A 78 1.88 -7.95 -11.78
C PHE A 78 1.08 -7.01 -10.87
N THR A 79 1.74 -6.32 -9.93
CA THR A 79 1.09 -5.38 -9.00
C THR A 79 0.44 -4.19 -9.70
N LEU A 80 1.07 -3.64 -10.75
CA LEU A 80 0.47 -2.60 -11.60
C LEU A 80 -0.80 -3.09 -12.32
N THR A 81 -0.82 -4.35 -12.76
CA THR A 81 -2.01 -4.95 -13.38
C THR A 81 -3.15 -5.07 -12.39
N LEU A 82 -2.87 -5.57 -11.17
CA LEU A 82 -3.87 -5.70 -10.12
C LEU A 82 -4.48 -4.35 -9.72
N ALA A 83 -3.65 -3.32 -9.58
CA ALA A 83 -4.10 -1.98 -9.20
C ALA A 83 -4.85 -1.22 -10.32
N LEU A 84 -5.09 -1.86 -11.49
CA LEU A 84 -5.64 -1.24 -12.70
C LEU A 84 -4.80 -0.05 -13.20
N MET A 85 -3.50 -0.11 -12.94
CA MET A 85 -2.55 0.98 -13.19
C MET A 85 -1.74 0.82 -14.45
N ASN A 86 -1.82 -0.31 -15.14
CA ASN A 86 -0.87 -0.62 -16.21
C ASN A 86 -0.79 0.49 -17.28
N GLN A 87 -1.95 1.02 -17.72
CA GLN A 87 -2.02 2.12 -18.70
C GLN A 87 -1.50 3.48 -18.17
N ASN A 88 -1.38 3.64 -16.86
CA ASN A 88 -0.96 4.87 -16.19
C ASN A 88 0.32 4.69 -15.36
N ALA A 89 1.06 3.58 -15.53
CA ALA A 89 2.17 3.21 -14.65
C ALA A 89 3.18 4.35 -14.44
N ARG A 90 3.61 4.99 -15.54
CA ARG A 90 4.53 6.15 -15.47
C ARG A 90 3.97 7.34 -14.70
N LYS A 91 2.67 7.62 -14.80
CA LYS A 91 2.03 8.71 -14.05
C LYS A 91 1.96 8.38 -12.55
N PHE A 92 1.71 7.12 -12.21
CA PHE A 92 1.72 6.69 -10.81
C PHE A 92 3.14 6.71 -10.22
N GLU A 93 4.17 6.38 -11.01
CA GLU A 93 5.57 6.56 -10.59
C GLU A 93 5.90 8.04 -10.37
N ASP A 94 5.58 8.92 -11.32
CA ASP A 94 5.78 10.37 -11.15
C ASP A 94 5.06 10.88 -9.89
N LEU A 95 3.82 10.43 -9.65
CA LEU A 95 3.06 10.76 -8.44
C LEU A 95 3.77 10.27 -7.17
N TYR A 96 4.16 9.00 -7.13
CA TYR A 96 4.82 8.39 -5.98
C TYR A 96 6.11 9.12 -5.62
N PHE A 97 7.01 9.31 -6.58
CA PHE A 97 8.27 10.02 -6.32
C PHE A 97 8.04 11.50 -6.03
N GLY A 98 7.03 12.12 -6.64
CA GLY A 98 6.67 13.50 -6.37
C GLY A 98 6.21 13.79 -4.95
N ILE A 99 5.43 12.87 -4.37
CA ILE A 99 4.96 12.94 -2.97
C ILE A 99 6.14 13.05 -2.00
N HIS A 100 7.25 12.37 -2.31
CA HIS A 100 8.46 12.32 -1.50
C HIS A 100 9.55 13.30 -1.97
N SER A 101 9.28 14.11 -2.99
CA SER A 101 10.25 15.08 -3.53
C SER A 101 10.18 16.44 -2.84
N VAL A 102 11.23 17.24 -2.99
CA VAL A 102 11.22 18.65 -2.58
C VAL A 102 10.12 19.39 -3.35
N PRO A 103 9.24 20.17 -2.70
CA PRO A 103 8.06 20.77 -3.33
C PRO A 103 8.36 22.00 -4.22
N VAL A 104 9.32 21.86 -5.13
CA VAL A 104 9.70 22.89 -6.11
C VAL A 104 8.91 22.68 -7.39
N ASN A 105 7.96 23.57 -7.66
CA ASN A 105 7.11 23.52 -8.85
C ASN A 105 7.77 24.23 -10.04
N PHE A 106 8.85 23.67 -10.56
CA PHE A 106 9.53 24.17 -11.75
C PHE A 106 9.58 23.10 -12.84
N THR A 107 9.46 23.51 -14.11
CA THR A 107 9.50 22.58 -15.25
C THR A 107 10.79 21.76 -15.23
N GLY A 108 10.69 20.43 -15.31
CA GLY A 108 11.82 19.50 -15.21
C GLY A 108 11.95 18.81 -13.84
N PHE A 109 11.40 19.41 -12.77
CA PHE A 109 11.44 18.83 -11.44
C PHE A 109 10.41 17.70 -11.27
N ILE A 110 10.73 16.72 -10.42
CA ILE A 110 9.87 15.57 -10.12
C ILE A 110 8.52 16.04 -9.57
N TYR A 111 8.53 17.01 -8.64
CA TYR A 111 7.32 17.57 -8.05
C TYR A 111 6.36 18.17 -9.09
N HIS A 112 6.89 18.89 -10.09
CA HIS A 112 6.09 19.43 -11.18
C HIS A 112 5.45 18.32 -12.04
N ARG A 113 6.21 17.28 -12.40
CA ARG A 113 5.68 16.12 -13.13
C ARG A 113 4.59 15.41 -12.34
N ALA A 114 4.79 15.27 -11.04
CA ALA A 114 3.83 14.65 -10.14
C ALA A 114 2.52 15.43 -10.04
N LEU A 115 2.55 16.77 -10.02
CA LEU A 115 1.33 17.59 -10.02
C LEU A 115 0.53 17.37 -11.31
N LYS A 116 1.20 17.32 -12.46
CA LYS A 116 0.59 16.99 -13.75
C LYS A 116 0.03 15.57 -13.77
N ALA A 117 0.77 14.61 -13.22
CA ALA A 117 0.33 13.22 -13.11
C ALA A 117 -0.90 13.08 -12.21
N ALA A 118 -0.90 13.71 -11.04
CA ALA A 118 -2.04 13.74 -10.11
C ALA A 118 -3.29 14.32 -10.77
N ALA A 119 -3.16 15.45 -11.48
CA ALA A 119 -4.28 16.05 -12.22
C ALA A 119 -4.84 15.11 -13.29
N ALA A 120 -3.98 14.45 -14.07
CA ALA A 120 -4.39 13.51 -15.11
C ALA A 120 -5.06 12.24 -14.55
N ILE A 121 -4.51 11.66 -13.48
CA ILE A 121 -5.08 10.49 -12.80
C ILE A 121 -6.43 10.86 -12.18
N ARG A 122 -6.50 11.98 -11.46
CA ARG A 122 -7.73 12.44 -10.84
C ARG A 122 -8.83 12.67 -11.88
N LYS A 123 -8.53 13.30 -13.02
CA LYS A 123 -9.51 13.50 -14.11
C LYS A 123 -10.11 12.17 -14.58
N LYS A 124 -9.31 11.11 -14.70
CA LYS A 124 -9.79 9.76 -15.07
C LYS A 124 -10.65 9.13 -13.97
N ILE A 125 -10.25 9.25 -12.71
CA ILE A 125 -11.03 8.71 -11.57
C ILE A 125 -12.35 9.46 -11.43
N GLN A 126 -12.35 10.79 -11.62
CA GLN A 126 -13.54 11.64 -11.53
C GLN A 126 -14.57 11.34 -12.61
N PHE A 127 -14.13 10.86 -13.79
CA PHE A 127 -15.04 10.36 -14.82
C PHE A 127 -15.92 9.20 -14.31
N LEU A 128 -15.38 8.33 -13.44
CA LEU A 128 -16.10 7.20 -12.85
C LEU A 128 -16.74 7.53 -11.50
N MET A 129 -16.12 8.41 -10.71
CA MET A 129 -16.56 8.83 -9.38
C MET A 129 -16.41 10.35 -9.24
N PRO A 130 -17.46 11.13 -9.53
CA PRO A 130 -17.38 12.60 -9.59
C PRO A 130 -17.01 13.27 -8.25
N ARG A 131 -17.36 12.64 -7.12
CA ARG A 131 -17.12 13.22 -5.79
C ARG A 131 -15.62 13.29 -5.50
N LEU A 132 -15.08 14.51 -5.45
CA LEU A 132 -13.66 14.81 -5.28
C LEU A 132 -13.00 14.07 -4.11
N GLU A 133 -13.65 14.05 -2.95
CA GLU A 133 -13.17 13.35 -1.75
C GLU A 133 -12.94 11.85 -2.02
N ILE A 134 -13.91 11.20 -2.66
CA ILE A 134 -13.84 9.79 -3.02
C ILE A 134 -12.74 9.58 -4.08
N SER A 135 -12.66 10.47 -5.08
CA SER A 135 -11.63 10.38 -6.11
C SER A 135 -10.22 10.49 -5.53
N ASN A 136 -10.02 11.38 -4.54
CA ASN A 136 -8.72 11.56 -3.88
C ASN A 136 -8.36 10.37 -2.98
N ILE A 137 -9.33 9.81 -2.24
CA ILE A 137 -9.14 8.57 -1.48
C ILE A 137 -8.72 7.44 -2.40
N ILE A 138 -9.40 7.28 -3.54
CA ILE A 138 -9.09 6.22 -4.51
C ILE A 138 -7.73 6.44 -5.15
N MET A 139 -7.41 7.67 -5.53
CA MET A 139 -6.08 8.01 -6.06
C MET A 139 -4.97 7.70 -5.04
N GLY A 140 -5.20 8.00 -3.76
CA GLY A 140 -4.29 7.66 -2.68
C GLY A 140 -4.09 6.17 -2.53
N LEU A 141 -5.18 5.41 -2.38
CA LEU A 141 -5.15 3.95 -2.29
C LEU A 141 -4.43 3.34 -3.49
N MET A 142 -4.82 3.75 -4.70
CA MET A 142 -4.15 3.40 -5.93
C MET A 142 -2.63 3.63 -5.82
N ASN A 143 -2.18 4.85 -5.52
CA ASN A 143 -0.75 5.16 -5.43
C ASN A 143 0.01 4.20 -4.47
N PHE A 144 -0.58 3.86 -3.33
CA PHE A 144 0.01 2.93 -2.36
C PHE A 144 -0.13 1.44 -2.72
N SER A 145 -1.01 1.07 -3.66
CA SER A 145 -1.29 -0.33 -4.02
C SER A 145 -0.21 -1.05 -4.85
N HIS A 146 0.82 -0.36 -5.36
CA HIS A 146 1.76 -1.00 -6.29
C HIS A 146 3.21 -1.04 -5.80
N MET A 147 3.86 0.12 -5.54
CA MET A 147 5.30 0.14 -5.20
C MET A 147 5.64 -0.62 -3.92
N PRO A 148 4.97 -0.36 -2.76
CA PRO A 148 5.27 -1.09 -1.52
C PRO A 148 5.06 -2.60 -1.65
N ILE A 149 3.98 -3.01 -2.32
CA ILE A 149 3.65 -4.43 -2.51
C ILE A 149 4.70 -5.11 -3.39
N ALA A 150 5.11 -4.46 -4.49
CA ALA A 150 6.11 -5.00 -5.41
C ALA A 150 7.48 -5.18 -4.74
N ILE A 151 7.90 -4.20 -3.93
CA ILE A 151 9.16 -4.27 -3.17
C ILE A 151 9.11 -5.41 -2.15
N THR A 152 8.03 -5.50 -1.37
CA THR A 152 7.83 -6.57 -0.39
C THR A 152 7.87 -7.94 -1.06
N GLN A 153 7.13 -8.14 -2.15
CA GLN A 153 7.10 -9.41 -2.87
C GLN A 153 8.47 -9.78 -3.44
N ALA A 154 9.19 -8.84 -4.06
CA ALA A 154 10.51 -9.10 -4.63
C ALA A 154 11.53 -9.53 -3.56
N PHE A 155 11.56 -8.85 -2.41
CA PHE A 155 12.44 -9.23 -1.31
C PHE A 155 12.01 -10.51 -0.62
N MET A 156 10.71 -10.77 -0.52
CA MET A 156 10.19 -12.03 0.03
C MET A 156 10.65 -13.21 -0.84
N ILE A 157 10.51 -13.11 -2.18
CA ILE A 157 11.00 -14.13 -3.12
C ILE A 157 12.51 -14.32 -2.97
N LYS A 158 13.28 -13.23 -2.86
CA LYS A 158 14.73 -13.29 -2.64
C LYS A 158 15.07 -14.04 -1.35
N HIS A 159 14.42 -13.70 -0.24
CA HIS A 159 14.68 -14.34 1.05
C HIS A 159 14.32 -15.81 1.08
N ILE A 160 13.18 -16.18 0.50
CA ILE A 160 12.75 -17.57 0.37
C ILE A 160 13.77 -18.35 -0.48
N GLY A 161 14.19 -17.80 -1.63
CA GLY A 161 15.15 -18.45 -2.52
C GLY A 161 16.56 -18.61 -1.91
N GLN A 162 16.97 -17.70 -1.03
CA GLN A 162 18.28 -17.76 -0.35
C GLN A 162 18.28 -18.64 0.91
N ARG A 163 17.11 -19.11 1.38
CA ARG A 163 16.97 -19.82 2.67
C ARG A 163 16.09 -21.06 2.51
N PRO A 164 16.66 -22.20 2.11
CA PRO A 164 15.91 -23.44 1.86
C PRO A 164 15.02 -23.88 3.03
N ALA A 165 15.46 -23.69 4.27
CA ALA A 165 14.66 -24.01 5.45
C ALA A 165 13.35 -23.21 5.53
N ILE A 166 13.33 -21.95 5.09
CA ILE A 166 12.11 -21.14 5.02
C ILE A 166 11.19 -21.67 3.92
N TYR A 167 11.77 -21.94 2.75
CA TYR A 167 11.02 -22.48 1.62
C TYR A 167 10.32 -23.80 1.98
N GLN A 168 11.03 -24.73 2.61
CA GLN A 168 10.46 -26.02 3.03
C GLN A 168 9.31 -25.86 4.03
N LYS A 169 9.43 -24.94 5.00
CA LYS A 169 8.35 -24.65 5.94
C LYS A 169 7.11 -24.09 5.24
N ILE A 170 7.26 -23.18 4.28
CA ILE A 170 6.14 -22.66 3.48
C ILE A 170 5.48 -23.80 2.68
N LEU A 171 6.27 -24.69 2.07
CA LEU A 171 5.72 -25.85 1.36
C LEU A 171 4.94 -26.78 2.29
N SER A 172 5.45 -27.05 3.49
CA SER A 172 4.75 -27.89 4.48
C SER A 172 3.42 -27.27 4.92
N GLU A 173 3.42 -25.96 5.21
CA GLU A 173 2.20 -25.22 5.57
C GLU A 173 1.15 -25.30 4.45
N TYR A 174 1.58 -25.13 3.20
CA TYR A 174 0.69 -25.24 2.06
C TYR A 174 0.16 -26.67 1.84
N ALA A 175 0.99 -27.68 2.05
CA ALA A 175 0.60 -29.09 1.94
C ALA A 175 -0.46 -29.48 2.98
N ASP A 176 -0.34 -29.00 4.22
CA ASP A 176 -1.32 -29.24 5.29
C ASP A 176 -2.68 -28.61 4.96
N ILE A 177 -2.68 -27.38 4.44
CA ILE A 177 -3.92 -26.72 3.99
C ILE A 177 -4.58 -27.53 2.85
N LYS A 178 -3.80 -27.96 1.85
CA LYS A 178 -4.30 -28.75 0.72
C LYS A 178 -4.87 -30.10 1.16
N LYS A 179 -4.22 -30.80 2.11
CA LYS A 179 -4.75 -32.04 2.71
C LYS A 179 -6.11 -31.82 3.37
N SER A 180 -6.29 -30.71 4.08
CA SER A 180 -7.55 -30.42 4.78
C SER A 180 -8.74 -30.11 3.84
N LYS A 181 -8.49 -29.73 2.59
CA LYS A 181 -9.52 -29.28 1.65
C LYS A 181 -9.76 -30.19 0.44
N GLY A 182 -8.87 -31.13 0.18
CA GLY A 182 -8.84 -31.84 -1.10
C GLY A 182 -8.12 -31.03 -2.18
N SER A 183 -7.54 -31.72 -3.17
CA SER A 183 -6.49 -31.17 -4.03
C SER A 183 -6.90 -30.02 -4.96
N ASN A 184 -8.19 -29.81 -5.19
CA ASN A 184 -8.71 -28.93 -6.24
C ASN A 184 -9.56 -27.76 -5.70
N ALA A 185 -9.69 -27.61 -4.38
CA ALA A 185 -10.44 -26.49 -3.82
C ALA A 185 -9.59 -25.21 -3.83
N ALA A 186 -10.12 -24.13 -4.42
CA ALA A 186 -9.53 -22.81 -4.30
C ALA A 186 -9.33 -22.45 -2.82
N LEU A 187 -8.26 -21.72 -2.49
CA LEU A 187 -8.08 -21.22 -1.13
C LEU A 187 -9.28 -20.32 -0.82
N ASP A 188 -10.05 -20.64 0.21
CA ASP A 188 -11.10 -19.74 0.71
C ASP A 188 -10.49 -18.79 1.73
N TRP A 189 -11.32 -17.90 2.29
CA TRP A 189 -10.89 -16.98 3.31
C TRP A 189 -10.24 -17.71 4.50
N ASP A 190 -10.88 -18.77 5.01
CA ASP A 190 -10.42 -19.53 6.17
C ASP A 190 -9.08 -20.23 5.93
N SER A 191 -8.85 -20.74 4.72
CA SER A 191 -7.57 -21.33 4.32
C SER A 191 -6.45 -20.30 4.32
N ARG A 192 -6.72 -19.08 3.84
CA ARG A 192 -5.71 -18.01 3.84
C ARG A 192 -5.35 -17.56 5.25
N GLN A 193 -6.30 -17.59 6.18
CA GLN A 193 -6.02 -17.33 7.60
C GLN A 193 -5.11 -18.40 8.25
N LYS A 194 -4.98 -19.59 7.65
CA LYS A 194 -4.06 -20.64 8.10
C LYS A 194 -2.61 -20.47 7.62
N LEU A 195 -2.34 -19.56 6.68
CA LEU A 195 -0.99 -19.24 6.17
C LEU A 195 -0.17 -18.40 7.16
N LYS A 196 -0.10 -18.82 8.42
CA LYS A 196 0.50 -18.07 9.53
C LYS A 196 2.01 -17.93 9.39
N TYR A 197 2.70 -18.99 9.00
CA TYR A 197 4.15 -18.97 8.78
C TYR A 197 4.50 -18.11 7.56
N THR A 198 3.78 -18.27 6.45
CA THR A 198 3.94 -17.39 5.28
C THR A 198 3.72 -15.92 5.64
N TRP A 199 2.74 -15.62 6.49
CA TRP A 199 2.51 -14.26 6.99
C TRP A 199 3.69 -13.73 7.82
N VAL A 200 4.27 -14.54 8.71
CA VAL A 200 5.47 -14.17 9.47
C VAL A 200 6.65 -13.87 8.53
N VAL A 201 6.82 -14.63 7.45
CA VAL A 201 7.87 -14.36 6.44
C VAL A 201 7.65 -13.01 5.75
N ALA A 202 6.39 -12.67 5.42
CA ALA A 202 6.05 -11.36 4.86
C ALA A 202 6.32 -10.23 5.87
N GLN A 203 5.96 -10.41 7.15
CA GLN A 203 6.26 -9.45 8.21
C GLN A 203 7.76 -9.25 8.40
N GLU A 204 8.54 -10.33 8.43
CA GLU A 204 10.00 -10.25 8.55
C GLU A 204 10.63 -9.56 7.35
N THR A 205 10.09 -9.77 6.15
CA THR A 205 10.51 -9.03 4.95
C THR A 205 10.26 -7.53 5.09
N MET A 206 9.07 -7.12 5.55
CA MET A 206 8.74 -5.70 5.77
C MET A 206 9.54 -5.09 6.94
N ARG A 207 9.93 -5.89 7.93
CA ARG A 207 10.82 -5.46 9.02
C ARG A 207 12.23 -5.16 8.51
N LEU A 208 12.77 -6.01 7.62
CA LEU A 208 14.09 -5.84 7.01
C LEU A 208 14.11 -4.75 5.93
N TYR A 209 13.02 -4.63 5.17
CA TYR A 209 12.87 -3.71 4.05
C TYR A 209 11.60 -2.88 4.20
N PRO A 210 11.59 -1.88 5.11
CA PRO A 210 10.44 -1.03 5.30
C PRO A 210 10.13 -0.28 4.00
N THR A 211 8.93 -0.47 3.47
CA THR A 211 8.53 0.08 2.17
C THR A 211 7.95 1.49 2.26
N ALA A 212 7.72 1.99 3.47
CA ALA A 212 7.27 3.34 3.74
C ALA A 212 8.24 4.02 4.71
N PRO A 213 8.61 5.29 4.49
CA PRO A 213 9.62 6.00 5.30
C PRO A 213 9.13 6.41 6.71
N GLY A 214 8.05 5.82 7.21
CA GLY A 214 7.34 6.27 8.41
C GLY A 214 6.11 7.10 8.09
N ALA A 215 5.49 7.69 9.11
CA ALA A 215 4.23 8.40 8.96
C ALA A 215 4.28 9.68 9.77
N LEU A 216 4.48 10.81 9.09
CA LEU A 216 4.53 12.14 9.71
C LEU A 216 3.27 12.43 10.53
N ARG A 217 3.44 13.12 11.64
CA ARG A 217 2.41 13.66 12.53
C ARG A 217 2.73 15.12 12.85
N GLU A 218 1.75 15.87 13.30
CA GLU A 218 1.91 17.24 13.79
C GLU A 218 1.42 17.28 15.24
N ALA A 219 2.22 17.85 16.15
CA ALA A 219 1.84 18.02 17.54
C ALA A 219 0.71 19.05 17.63
N ILE A 220 -0.51 18.63 18.03
CA ILE A 220 -1.66 19.54 18.15
C ILE A 220 -1.67 20.34 19.46
N THR A 221 -0.84 19.92 20.41
CA THR A 221 -0.57 20.54 21.72
C THR A 221 0.89 20.30 22.07
N ASP A 222 1.41 20.98 23.09
CA ASP A 222 2.70 20.63 23.66
C ASP A 222 2.63 19.21 24.25
N ILE A 223 3.66 18.41 24.03
CA ILE A 223 3.76 17.02 24.52
C ILE A 223 5.06 16.89 25.29
N THR A 224 4.97 16.49 26.56
CA THR A 224 6.16 16.13 27.37
C THR A 224 6.33 14.61 27.36
N TYR A 225 7.51 14.13 26.97
CA TYR A 225 7.85 12.71 26.91
C TYR A 225 9.31 12.51 27.32
N GLU A 226 9.56 11.64 28.32
CA GLU A 226 10.92 11.30 28.80
C GLU A 226 11.80 12.55 29.10
N GLY A 227 11.19 13.60 29.67
CA GLY A 227 11.88 14.86 30.00
C GLY A 227 12.03 15.85 28.84
N PHE A 228 11.69 15.49 27.61
CA PHE A 228 11.69 16.39 26.45
C PHE A 228 10.30 16.97 26.19
N THR A 229 10.25 18.22 25.71
CA THR A 229 8.98 18.85 25.29
C THR A 229 8.97 19.02 23.77
N ILE A 230 7.97 18.45 23.11
CA ILE A 230 7.65 18.65 21.70
C ILE A 230 6.62 19.78 21.63
N PRO A 231 6.97 20.97 21.12
CA PRO A 231 6.03 22.08 21.05
C PRO A 231 4.90 21.83 20.04
N LYS A 232 3.74 22.42 20.31
CA LYS A 232 2.63 22.48 19.37
C LYS A 232 3.09 23.00 18.01
N GLY A 233 2.62 22.35 16.94
CA GLY A 233 2.92 22.66 15.55
C GLY A 233 4.19 22.00 15.02
N TRP A 234 4.98 21.32 15.86
CA TRP A 234 6.15 20.58 15.39
C TRP A 234 5.73 19.30 14.65
N GLU A 235 6.43 19.00 13.56
CA GLU A 235 6.28 17.72 12.85
C GLU A 235 7.08 16.63 13.58
N VAL A 236 6.46 15.47 13.79
CA VAL A 236 7.05 14.28 14.41
C VAL A 236 7.00 13.14 13.38
N PRO A 237 8.07 12.35 13.19
CA PRO A 237 8.11 11.25 12.23
C PRO A 237 7.20 10.06 12.58
#